data_AF-A0A6I5CBQ7-F1
#
_entry.id   AF-A0A6I5CBQ7-F1
#
_cell.length_a   1.000
_cell.length_b   1.000
_cell.length_c   1.000
_cell.angle_alpha   90.00
_cell.angle_beta   90.00
_cell.angle_gamma   90.00
#
_symmetry.space_group_name_H-M   'P 1'
#
loop_
_entity.id
_entity.type
_entity.pdbx_description
1 polymer ?
#
loop_
_entity_poly.entity_id
_entity_poly.type
_entity_poly.pdbx_seq_one_letter_code
_entity_poly.pdbx_strand_id
1 'polypeptide(L)' 'MTVVVTTPTGHVGSRVVRLLLQAGVRPRVLVRDPARLEPDVRERVDARRGDLTDAGFV' A
#
# COMPACT_ATOMS: atom_id res chain seq x y z
N MET A 1 -3.46 15.49 -3.76
CA MET A 1 -2.12 14.87 -3.97
C MET A 1 -2.22 13.39 -3.62
N THR A 2 -1.62 12.50 -4.42
CA THR A 2 -1.69 11.05 -4.18
C THR A 2 -0.30 10.51 -3.89
N VAL A 3 -0.14 9.75 -2.81
CA VAL A 3 1.10 9.05 -2.44
C VAL A 3 0.91 7.56 -2.70
N VAL A 4 1.86 6.92 -3.40
CA VAL A 4 1.83 5.49 -3.72
C VAL A 4 2.97 4.78 -3.01
N VAL A 5 2.69 3.63 -2.39
CA VAL A 5 3.69 2.73 -1.80
C VAL A 5 3.62 1.36 -2.49
N THR A 6 4.69 0.97 -3.18
CA THR A 6 4.72 -0.22 -4.04
C THR A 6 5.12 -1.51 -3.33
N THR A 7 5.65 -1.42 -2.12
CA THR A 7 6.06 -2.57 -1.28
C THR A 7 5.50 -2.45 0.14
N PRO A 8 4.17 -2.28 0.31
CA PRO A 8 3.55 -1.90 1.58
C PRO A 8 3.66 -2.95 2.69
N THR A 9 4.01 -4.19 2.34
CA THR A 9 4.22 -5.29 3.29
C THR A 9 5.69 -5.55 3.62
N GLY A 10 6.62 -4.75 3.07
CA GLY A 10 8.06 -4.85 3.38
C GLY A 10 8.43 -4.13 4.69
N HIS A 11 9.68 -4.29 5.13
CA HIS A 11 10.15 -3.67 6.38
C HIS A 11 10.00 -2.14 6.39
N VAL A 12 10.37 -1.48 5.29
CA VAL A 12 10.25 -0.03 5.16
C VAL A 12 8.83 0.38 4.77
N GLY A 13 8.25 -0.26 3.76
CA GLY A 13 6.94 0.12 3.24
C GLY A 13 5.82 0.04 4.27
N SER A 14 5.83 -0.97 5.14
CA SER A 14 4.84 -1.10 6.23
C SER A 14 4.91 0.07 7.21
N ARG A 15 6.13 0.51 7.57
CA ARG A 15 6.32 1.69 8.42
C ARG A 15 5.87 2.97 7.72
N VAL A 16 6.20 3.14 6.45
CA VAL A 16 5.79 4.30 5.65
C VAL A 16 4.26 4.39 5.55
N VAL A 17 3.57 3.28 5.27
CA VAL A 17 2.10 3.25 5.22
C VAL A 17 1.51 3.68 6.56
N ARG A 18 2.01 3.15 7.68
CA ARG A 18 1.54 3.55 9.02
C ARG A 18 1.74 5.03 9.30
N LEU A 19 2.90 5.59 8.93
CA LEU A 19 3.18 7.03 9.12
C LEU A 19 2.26 7.91 8.26
N LEU A 20 2.00 7.52 7.01
CA LEU A 20 1.08 8.24 6.13
C LEU A 20 -0.35 8.22 6.69
N LEU A 21 -0.82 7.07 7.17
CA LEU A 21 -2.12 6.95 7.82
C LEU A 21 -2.22 7.82 9.08
N GLN A 22 -1.17 7.85 9.91
CA GLN A 22 -1.10 8.72 11.10
C GLN A 22 -1.13 10.20 10.74
N ALA A 23 -0.57 10.59 9.61
CA ALA A 23 -0.63 11.95 9.08
C ALA A 23 -1.97 12.30 8.42
N GLY A 24 -2.97 11.42 8.50
CA GLY A 24 -4.30 11.62 7.88
C GLY A 24 -4.31 11.42 6.37
N VAL A 25 -3.24 10.90 5.78
CA VAL A 25 -3.18 10.57 4.35
C VAL A 25 -3.77 9.18 4.13
N ARG A 26 -4.59 9.02 3.10
CA ARG A 26 -5.05 7.72 2.58
C ARG A 26 -4.19 7.32 1.37
N PRO A 27 -3.06 6.62 1.56
CA PRO A 27 -2.18 6.29 0.46
C PRO A 27 -2.77 5.20 -0.43
N ARG A 28 -2.33 5.18 -1.69
CA ARG A 28 -2.48 4.01 -2.56
C ARG A 28 -1.35 3.04 -2.28
N VAL A 29 -1.67 1.76 -2.20
CA VAL A 29 -0.67 0.71 -2.03
C VAL A 29 -0.76 -0.29 -3.17
N LEU A 30 0.38 -0.64 -3.77
CA LEU A 30 0.45 -1.68 -4.77
C LEU A 30 0.97 -2.96 -4.10
N VAL A 31 0.22 -4.05 -4.19
CA VAL A 31 0.58 -5.29 -3.49
C VAL A 31 0.07 -6.50 -4.26
N ARG A 32 0.88 -7.58 -4.32
CA ARG A 32 0.50 -8.82 -5.02
C ARG A 32 -0.69 -9.52 -4.38
N ASP A 33 -0.76 -9.46 -3.05
CA ASP A 33 -1.82 -10.03 -2.25
C ASP A 33 -2.29 -9.04 -1.16
N PRO A 34 -3.44 -8.37 -1.36
CA PRO A 34 -4.03 -7.48 -0.35
C PRO A 34 -4.34 -8.18 0.97
N ALA A 35 -4.53 -9.51 0.98
CA ALA A 35 -4.80 -10.29 2.18
C ALA A 35 -3.64 -10.24 3.20
N ARG A 36 -2.44 -9.85 2.76
CA ARG A 36 -1.24 -9.69 3.60
C ARG A 36 -1.16 -8.35 4.32
N LEU A 37 -2.01 -7.38 3.98
CA LEU A 37 -2.13 -6.14 4.74
C LEU A 37 -2.87 -6.42 6.05
N GLU A 38 -2.44 -5.77 7.14
CA GLU A 38 -3.20 -5.75 8.39
C GLU A 38 -4.64 -5.26 8.13
N PRO A 39 -5.68 -5.85 8.75
CA PRO A 39 -7.08 -5.49 8.48
C PRO A 39 -7.35 -3.99 8.54
N ASP A 40 -6.93 -3.34 9.63
CA ASP A 40 -7.10 -1.90 9.80
C ASP A 40 -6.35 -1.09 8.74
N VAL A 41 -5.20 -1.57 8.26
CA VAL A 41 -4.47 -0.89 7.17
C VAL A 41 -5.24 -1.05 5.87
N ARG A 42 -5.72 -2.26 5.57
CA ARG A 42 -6.46 -2.56 4.33
C ARG A 42 -7.70 -1.68 4.16
N GLU A 43 -8.41 -1.42 5.25
CA GLU A 43 -9.61 -0.56 5.23
C GLU A 43 -9.27 0.92 4.99
N ARG A 44 -8.07 1.36 5.38
CA ARG A 44 -7.66 2.77 5.36
C ARG A 44 -6.78 3.15 4.17
N VAL A 45 -6.51 2.24 3.23
CA VAL A 45 -5.72 2.50 2.02
C VAL A 45 -6.53 2.27 0.75
N ASP A 46 -6.03 2.76 -0.39
CA ASP A 46 -6.48 2.33 -1.72
C ASP A 46 -5.57 1.19 -2.19
N ALA A 47 -5.97 -0.05 -1.95
CA ALA A 47 -5.17 -1.22 -2.31
C ALA A 47 -5.39 -1.64 -3.77
N ARG A 48 -4.31 -1.60 -4.56
CA ARG A 48 -4.28 -2.12 -5.94
C ARG A 48 -3.51 -3.43 -5.97
N ARG A 49 -4.18 -4.46 -6.49
CA ARG A 49 -3.59 -5.78 -6.65
C ARG A 49 -2.79 -5.84 -7.95
N GLY A 50 -1.52 -6.19 -7.86
CA GLY A 50 -0.68 -6.50 -9.02
C GLY A 50 0.77 -6.72 -8.66
N ASP A 51 1.56 -7.02 -9.69
CA ASP A 51 2.98 -7.33 -9.60
C ASP A 51 3.80 -6.22 -10.26
N LEU A 52 4.88 -5.77 -9.63
CA LEU A 52 5.73 -4.70 -10.18
C LEU A 52 6.55 -5.15 -11.40
N THR A 53 6.64 -6.45 -11.65
CA THR A 53 7.27 -7.01 -12.86
C THR A 53 6.31 -7.07 -14.05
N ASP A 54 5.02 -6.81 -13.84
CA ASP A 54 4.03 -6.71 -14.90
C ASP A 54 3.97 -5.27 -15.44
N ALA A 55 4.45 -5.08 -16.67
CA ALA A 55 4.45 -3.77 -17.33
C ALA A 55 3.05 -3.22 -17.61
N GLY A 56 2.01 -4.07 -17.60
CA GLY A 56 0.62 -3.66 -17.78
C GLY A 56 -0.07 -3.22 -16.47
N PHE A 57 0.60 -3.36 -15.34
CA PHE A 57 0.02 -3.04 -14.03
C PHE A 57 0.17 -1.54 -13.70
N VAL A 58 -0.95 -0.84 -13.57
CA VAL A 58 -1.04 0.58 -13.15
C VAL A 58 -2.27 0.85 -12.28
#